data_AF-A0A7S3T4K0-F1
#
_entry.id   AF-A0A7S3T4K0-F1
#
_cell.length_a   1.000
_cell.length_b   1.000
_cell.length_c   1.000
_cell.angle_alpha   90.00
_cell.angle_beta   90.00
_cell.angle_gamma   90.00
#
_symmetry.space_group_name_H-M   'P 1'
#
loop_
_entity.id
_entity.type
_entity.pdbx_description
1 polymer ?
#
loop_
_entity_poly.entity_id
_entity_poly.type
_entity_poly.pdbx_seq_one_letter_code
_entity_poly.pdbx_strand_id
1 'polypeptide(L)'
;ADRVAAKKVRVDRMARTTLQDFTRFLKKHHGGIFRAWRVALDPDGSMSVRQAELFKVCRHMAYPGDVHLLWKALDHDGSGLTTYQELDPQGAQLLAQFREWALETW
;
A
#
# COMPACT_ATOMS: atom_id res chain seq x y z
N ALA A 1 28.19 -9.56 11.88
CA ALA A 1 27.13 -8.53 12.01
C ALA A 1 26.97 -7.70 10.73
N ASP A 2 28.07 -7.23 10.13
CA ASP A 2 28.04 -6.24 9.02
C ASP A 2 27.36 -6.70 7.72
N ARG A 3 27.54 -7.95 7.31
CA ARG A 3 26.92 -8.49 6.07
C ARG A 3 25.38 -8.59 6.18
N VAL A 4 24.86 -8.91 7.37
CA VAL A 4 23.42 -9.02 7.61
C VAL A 4 22.78 -7.63 7.64
N ALA A 5 23.42 -6.66 8.30
CA ALA A 5 22.98 -5.26 8.29
C ALA A 5 22.98 -4.67 6.87
N ALA A 6 24.05 -4.88 6.09
CA ALA A 6 24.12 -4.41 4.71
C ALA A 6 23.03 -5.05 3.81
N LYS A 7 22.73 -6.34 4.02
CA LYS A 7 21.63 -7.02 3.30
C LYS A 7 20.27 -6.42 3.66
N LYS A 8 20.01 -6.16 4.95
CA LYS A 8 18.76 -5.55 5.43
C LYS A 8 18.54 -4.17 4.83
N VAL A 9 19.56 -3.29 4.87
CA VAL A 9 19.48 -1.94 4.29
C VAL A 9 19.14 -1.96 2.80
N ARG A 10 19.70 -2.92 2.04
CA ARG A 10 19.40 -3.07 0.61
C ARG A 10 17.95 -3.49 0.37
N VAL A 11 17.42 -4.42 1.18
CA VAL A 11 16.02 -4.86 1.10
C VAL A 11 15.07 -3.71 1.44
N ASP A 12 15.35 -2.97 2.53
CA ASP A 12 14.52 -1.84 2.96
C ASP A 12 14.52 -0.70 1.93
N ARG A 13 15.65 -0.47 1.26
CA ARG A 13 15.71 0.49 0.14
C ARG A 13 14.88 0.02 -1.04
N MET A 14 14.98 -1.26 -1.41
CA MET A 14 14.21 -1.83 -2.53
C MET A 14 12.70 -1.72 -2.27
N ALA A 15 12.24 -2.14 -1.09
CA ALA A 15 10.84 -2.06 -0.70
C ALA A 15 10.29 -0.63 -0.79
N ARG A 16 11.04 0.36 -0.27
CA ARG A 16 10.67 1.78 -0.39
C ARG A 16 10.54 2.24 -1.83
N THR A 17 11.50 1.90 -2.70
CA THR A 17 11.41 2.26 -4.12
C THR A 17 10.18 1.63 -4.78
N THR A 18 9.91 0.34 -4.50
CA THR A 18 8.74 -0.36 -5.03
C THR A 18 7.42 0.29 -4.60
N LEU A 19 7.28 0.67 -3.32
CA LEU A 19 6.10 1.40 -2.84
C LEU A 19 5.93 2.77 -3.47
N GLN A 20 7.04 3.50 -3.68
CA GLN A 20 7.02 4.81 -4.34
C GLN A 20 6.58 4.71 -5.79
N ASP A 21 7.08 3.72 -6.53
CA ASP A 21 6.71 3.49 -7.92
C ASP A 21 5.25 3.05 -8.05
N PHE A 22 4.78 2.17 -7.16
CA PHE A 22 3.38 1.75 -7.11
C PHE A 22 2.45 2.91 -6.73
N THR A 23 2.82 3.72 -5.75
CA THR A 23 2.07 4.93 -5.36
C THR A 23 1.96 5.91 -6.54
N ARG A 24 3.05 6.12 -7.27
CA ARG A 24 3.06 6.99 -8.46
C ARG A 24 2.15 6.43 -9.56
N PHE A 25 2.20 5.12 -9.77
CA PHE A 25 1.31 4.41 -10.70
C PHE A 25 -0.16 4.62 -10.33
N LEU A 26 -0.54 4.35 -9.08
CA LEU A 26 -1.91 4.54 -8.60
C LEU A 26 -2.39 6.00 -8.76
N LYS A 27 -1.56 6.97 -8.38
CA LYS A 27 -1.87 8.40 -8.55
C LYS A 27 -2.08 8.79 -10.01
N LYS A 28 -1.27 8.24 -10.94
CA LYS A 28 -1.44 8.49 -12.39
C LYS A 28 -2.78 7.97 -12.91
N HIS A 29 -3.25 6.82 -12.42
CA HIS A 29 -4.50 6.20 -12.89
C HIS A 29 -5.77 6.78 -12.25
N HIS A 30 -5.70 7.24 -10.99
CA HIS A 30 -6.89 7.64 -10.23
C HIS A 30 -6.90 9.09 -9.73
N GLY A 31 -5.81 9.83 -9.92
CA GLY A 31 -5.64 11.23 -9.50
C GLY A 31 -5.27 11.41 -8.02
N GLY A 32 -5.56 10.44 -7.16
CA GLY A 32 -5.25 10.49 -5.72
C GLY A 32 -5.07 9.11 -5.12
N ILE A 33 -4.20 9.01 -4.10
CA ILE A 33 -3.82 7.71 -3.50
C ILE A 33 -4.97 7.08 -2.71
N PHE A 34 -5.67 7.84 -1.88
CA PHE A 34 -6.84 7.33 -1.15
C PHE A 34 -7.97 6.90 -2.09
N ARG A 35 -8.22 7.68 -3.16
CA ARG A 35 -9.19 7.29 -4.19
C ARG A 35 -8.79 6.00 -4.89
N ALA A 36 -7.51 5.85 -5.24
CA ALA A 36 -6.99 4.62 -5.83
C ALA A 36 -7.19 3.42 -4.89
N TRP A 37 -6.91 3.59 -3.59
CA TRP A 37 -7.19 2.58 -2.57
C TRP A 37 -8.66 2.18 -2.58
N ARG A 38 -9.57 3.14 -2.36
CA ARG A 38 -11.02 2.88 -2.25
C ARG A 38 -11.68 2.31 -3.50
N VAL A 39 -11.20 2.66 -4.69
CA VAL A 39 -11.86 2.30 -5.96
C VAL A 39 -11.22 1.09 -6.63
N ALA A 40 -9.89 0.96 -6.57
CA ALA A 40 -9.19 -0.11 -7.27
C ALA A 40 -8.81 -1.26 -6.36
N LEU A 41 -8.27 -0.97 -5.17
CA LEU A 41 -7.69 -1.98 -4.30
C LEU A 41 -8.72 -2.58 -3.32
N ASP A 42 -9.56 -1.73 -2.75
CA ASP A 42 -10.51 -2.06 -1.68
C ASP A 42 -11.94 -1.62 -2.07
N PRO A 43 -12.53 -2.14 -3.17
CA PRO A 43 -13.85 -1.72 -3.60
C PRO A 43 -14.97 -2.08 -2.61
N ASP A 44 -14.76 -3.07 -1.75
CA ASP A 44 -15.75 -3.55 -0.79
C ASP A 44 -15.79 -2.76 0.52
N GLY A 45 -14.78 -1.93 0.82
CA GLY A 45 -14.79 -1.12 2.05
C GLY A 45 -14.20 -1.83 3.26
N SER A 46 -13.54 -2.96 3.08
CA SER A 46 -12.97 -3.73 4.18
C SER A 46 -11.74 -3.08 4.83
N MET A 47 -11.15 -2.05 4.21
CA MET A 47 -9.92 -1.37 4.65
C MET A 47 -8.69 -2.29 4.70
N SER A 48 -8.77 -3.45 4.03
CA SER A 48 -7.70 -4.44 3.93
C SER A 48 -7.73 -5.10 2.56
N VAL A 49 -6.58 -5.57 2.08
CA VAL A 49 -6.45 -6.20 0.75
C VAL A 49 -5.57 -7.43 0.89
N ARG A 50 -6.07 -8.59 0.46
CA ARG A 50 -5.30 -9.84 0.43
C ARG A 50 -4.41 -9.90 -0.80
N GLN A 51 -3.39 -10.76 -0.75
CA GLN A 51 -2.45 -10.94 -1.85
C GLN A 51 -3.13 -11.23 -3.20
N ALA A 52 -4.10 -12.15 -3.21
CA ALA A 52 -4.80 -12.53 -4.43
C ALA A 52 -5.59 -11.36 -5.04
N GLU A 53 -6.15 -10.49 -4.20
CA GLU A 53 -6.89 -9.30 -4.62
C GLU A 53 -5.93 -8.28 -5.24
N LEU A 54 -4.81 -7.98 -4.56
CA LEU A 54 -3.77 -7.10 -5.12
C LEU A 54 -3.27 -7.61 -6.47
N PHE A 55 -2.98 -8.91 -6.59
CA PHE A 55 -2.45 -9.50 -7.82
C PHE A 55 -3.45 -9.37 -8.98
N LYS A 56 -4.73 -9.58 -8.69
CA LYS A 56 -5.81 -9.39 -9.66
C LYS A 56 -5.88 -7.94 -10.12
N VAL A 57 -5.80 -6.98 -9.20
CA VAL A 57 -5.84 -5.54 -9.52
C VAL A 57 -4.62 -5.13 -10.33
N CYS A 58 -3.40 -5.50 -9.91
CA CYS A 58 -2.18 -5.20 -10.65
C CYS A 58 -2.21 -5.75 -12.08
N ARG A 59 -2.75 -6.97 -12.27
CA ARG A 59 -2.95 -7.54 -13.60
C ARG A 59 -3.95 -6.74 -14.43
N HIS A 60 -5.11 -6.39 -13.85
CA HIS A 60 -6.16 -5.66 -14.55
C HIS A 60 -5.70 -4.25 -14.97
N MET A 61 -4.92 -3.59 -14.12
CA MET A 61 -4.38 -2.25 -14.40
C MET A 61 -3.11 -2.26 -15.26
N ALA A 62 -2.61 -3.45 -15.66
CA ALA A 62 -1.34 -3.61 -16.36
C ALA A 62 -0.16 -2.95 -15.61
N TYR A 63 -0.06 -3.18 -14.30
CA TYR A 63 1.04 -2.70 -13.48
C TYR A 63 2.38 -3.24 -14.02
N PRO A 64 3.36 -2.37 -14.36
CA PRO A 64 4.59 -2.81 -15.02
C PRO A 64 5.66 -3.36 -14.06
N GLY A 65 5.47 -3.24 -12.75
CA GLY A 65 6.45 -3.69 -11.75
C GLY A 65 6.26 -5.14 -11.31
N ASP A 66 7.24 -5.66 -10.56
CA ASP A 66 7.14 -7.00 -9.96
C ASP A 66 6.13 -7.01 -8.81
N VAL A 67 5.01 -7.70 -9.02
CA VAL A 67 3.91 -7.80 -8.06
C VAL A 67 4.28 -8.58 -6.79
N HIS A 68 5.22 -9.52 -6.85
CA HIS A 68 5.67 -10.27 -5.68
C HIS A 68 6.57 -9.42 -4.80
N LEU A 69 7.44 -8.61 -5.42
CA LEU A 69 8.25 -7.63 -4.71
C LEU A 69 7.35 -6.57 -4.07
N LEU A 70 6.33 -6.11 -4.80
CA LEU A 70 5.33 -5.19 -4.29
C LEU A 70 4.60 -5.75 -3.07
N TRP A 71 4.13 -7.00 -3.13
CA TRP A 71 3.48 -7.62 -1.98
C TRP A 71 4.37 -7.67 -0.75
N LYS A 72 5.63 -8.10 -0.91
CA LYS A 72 6.60 -8.12 0.20
C LYS A 72 6.89 -6.72 0.76
N ALA A 73 6.75 -5.68 -0.04
CA ALA A 73 6.93 -4.31 0.39
C ALA A 73 5.69 -3.77 1.14
N LEU A 74 4.50 -4.21 0.76
CA LEU A 74 3.22 -3.85 1.38
C LEU A 74 2.99 -4.62 2.68
N ASP A 75 2.96 -5.96 2.63
CA ASP A 75 2.78 -6.89 3.76
C ASP A 75 4.12 -7.09 4.50
N HIS A 76 4.67 -6.00 5.00
CA HIS A 76 5.99 -5.97 5.64
C HIS A 76 5.98 -6.62 7.04
N ASP A 77 4.81 -6.73 7.66
CA ASP A 77 4.59 -7.41 8.93
C ASP A 77 4.27 -8.90 8.79
N GLY A 78 3.96 -9.38 7.57
CA GLY A 78 3.65 -10.77 7.28
C GLY A 78 2.27 -11.21 7.78
N SER A 79 1.35 -10.26 7.96
CA SER A 79 -0.04 -10.52 8.36
C SER A 79 -0.85 -11.27 7.29
N GLY A 80 -0.38 -11.30 6.04
CA GLY A 80 -1.07 -11.94 4.91
C GLY A 80 -2.18 -11.07 4.30
N LEU A 81 -2.29 -9.82 4.75
CA LEU A 81 -3.10 -8.77 4.17
C LEU A 81 -2.27 -7.48 4.11
N THR A 82 -2.73 -6.48 3.36
CA THR A 82 -2.19 -5.13 3.46
C THR A 82 -3.27 -4.11 3.73
N THR A 83 -2.91 -3.03 4.42
CA THR A 83 -3.85 -1.94 4.79
C THR A 83 -3.46 -0.62 4.15
N TYR A 84 -4.37 0.36 4.18
CA TYR A 84 -4.08 1.69 3.66
C TYR A 84 -2.88 2.35 4.37
N GLN A 85 -2.66 2.02 5.65
CA GLN A 85 -1.54 2.53 6.44
C GLN A 85 -0.18 2.08 5.90
N GLU A 86 -0.07 0.87 5.35
CA GLU A 86 1.20 0.37 4.80
C GLU A 86 1.51 0.97 3.43
N LEU A 87 0.47 1.37 2.68
CA LEU A 87 0.63 2.09 1.42
C LEU A 87 0.92 3.58 1.65
N ASP A 88 0.20 4.22 2.57
CA ASP A 88 0.25 5.66 2.82
C ASP A 88 0.02 5.96 4.32
N PRO A 89 1.08 5.89 5.15
CA PRO A 89 0.97 6.12 6.60
C PRO A 89 0.41 7.51 6.94
N GLN A 90 0.82 8.54 6.20
CA GLN A 90 0.34 9.91 6.43
C GLN A 90 -1.14 10.04 6.08
N GLY A 91 -1.57 9.49 4.94
CA GLY A 91 -2.98 9.46 4.54
C GLY A 91 -3.84 8.69 5.54
N ALA A 92 -3.35 7.56 6.05
CA ALA A 92 -4.06 6.77 7.06
C ALA A 92 -4.23 7.52 8.38
N GLN A 93 -3.18 8.24 8.83
CA GLN A 93 -3.27 9.10 10.02
C GLN A 93 -4.31 10.21 9.85
N LEU A 94 -4.32 10.88 8.69
CA LEU A 94 -5.30 11.93 8.40
C LEU A 94 -6.73 11.37 8.39
N LEU A 95 -6.92 10.18 7.79
CA LEU A 95 -8.22 9.51 7.75
C LEU A 95 -8.71 9.13 9.16
N ALA A 96 -7.81 8.66 10.03
CA ALA A 96 -8.13 8.34 11.41
C ALA A 96 -8.58 9.59 12.20
N GLN A 97 -7.83 10.69 12.08
CA GLN A 97 -8.20 11.97 12.71
C GLN A 97 -9.55 12.49 12.20
N PHE A 98 -9.79 12.40 10.89
CA PHE A 98 -11.06 12.80 10.31
C PHE A 98 -12.23 11.96 10.84
N ARG A 99 -12.03 10.64 10.99
CA ARG A 99 -13.03 9.74 11.57
C ARG A 99 -13.34 10.11 13.03
N GLU A 100 -12.32 10.35 13.85
CA GLU A 100 -12.49 10.76 15.25
C GLU A 100 -13.29 12.07 15.34
N TRP A 101 -12.87 13.10 14.59
CA TRP A 101 -13.60 14.36 14.51
C TRP A 101 -15.07 14.18 14.10
N ALA A 102 -15.34 13.33 13.11
CA ALA A 102 -16.69 13.10 12.61
C ALA A 102 -17.59 12.40 13.64
N LEU A 103 -17.03 11.51 14.49
CA LEU A 103 -17.78 10.80 15.54
C LEU A 103 -18.01 11.66 16.79
N GLU A 104 -17.17 12.66 17.05
CA GLU A 104 -17.32 13.56 18.19
C GLU A 104 -18.22 14.76 17.89
N THR A 105 -18.29 15.18 16.62
CA THR A 105 -19.00 16.40 16.19
C THR A 105 -20.44 16.14 15.74
N TRP A 106 -20.79 14.90 15.43
CA TRP A 106 -22.10 14.49 14.89
C TRP A 106 -22.66 13.28 15.64
#